data_AF-A0A9D5VFG2-F1
#
_entry.id   AF-A0A9D5VFG2-F1
#
_cell.length_a   1.000
_cell.length_b   1.000
_cell.length_c   1.000
_cell.angle_alpha   90.00
_cell.angle_beta   90.00
_cell.angle_gamma   90.00
#
_symmetry.space_group_name_H-M   'P 1'
#
loop_
_entity.id
_entity.type
_entity.pdbx_description
1 polymer ?
#
loop_
_entity_poly.entity_id
_entity_poly.type
_entity_poly.pdbx_seq_one_letter_code
_entity_poly.pdbx_strand_id
1 'polypeptide(L)'
;MSILLLLAILLGWASSAEAESRHLQLTDVVHTLANQPTGQPPVWAPLPKGDDLFGPGVLTYSIRGDETLLQVGRSFDLGYNSIVLANPKIDPWLPPSGTLIRVPLLHIYPEGRDSRPELVINRPEMRLYFHRKDGWIETYPLGVGREGYDTPLTETKVTRKMAKPTWYVPESVRREDPKMPAVVPPGPENPLGTHAIYLSIPSYLIHGTNRPFGVGRRVSRGCMRLYPEDIVRLFRRVEPGLRVRIVDQPAKAGWRGDQLYLEAHPTLKKKDRGQLPGKAAEAINKAIKRRHGQSVHVDWALVGKMTRAADGIPRVVGHASQDALRMVDNRPKVMPASATTGHKAKPAQKATKKKGD
;
A
#
# COMPACT_ATOMS: atom_id res chain seq x y z
N MET A 1 -1.71 -24.21 35.91
CA MET A 1 -1.78 -23.07 34.96
C MET A 1 -2.66 -22.00 35.58
N SER A 2 -2.30 -21.42 36.73
CA SER A 2 -1.10 -20.65 37.11
C SER A 2 -1.24 -19.17 36.73
N ILE A 3 -1.79 -18.37 37.66
CA ILE A 3 -1.23 -17.14 38.28
C ILE A 3 -0.67 -16.00 37.38
N LEU A 4 -0.59 -16.15 36.06
CA LEU A 4 -0.06 -15.14 35.13
C LEU A 4 -1.09 -14.12 34.63
N LEU A 5 -2.37 -14.24 34.99
CA LEU A 5 -3.42 -13.34 34.51
C LEU A 5 -3.63 -12.08 35.38
N LEU A 6 -2.97 -11.98 36.54
CA LEU A 6 -3.23 -10.92 37.53
C LEU A 6 -2.16 -9.82 37.63
N LEU A 7 -1.08 -9.87 36.85
CA LEU A 7 -0.02 -8.84 36.87
C LEU A 7 -0.01 -7.87 35.68
N ALA A 8 -0.85 -8.08 34.66
CA ALA A 8 -0.88 -7.22 33.46
C ALA A 8 -1.84 -6.01 33.55
N ILE A 9 -2.56 -5.85 34.66
CA ILE A 9 -3.58 -4.79 34.82
C ILE A 9 -2.99 -3.49 35.41
N LEU A 10 -1.73 -3.49 35.86
CA LEU A 10 -1.08 -2.34 36.51
C LEU A 10 -0.21 -1.45 35.61
N LEU A 11 -0.17 -1.66 34.29
CA LEU A 11 0.59 -0.81 33.35
C LEU A 11 -0.26 -0.46 32.11
N GLY A 12 -1.11 0.56 32.24
CA GLY A 12 -1.58 1.38 31.12
C GLY A 12 -2.62 0.72 30.20
N TRP A 13 -3.88 0.85 30.59
CA TRP A 13 -5.05 0.37 29.87
C TRP A 13 -5.25 1.09 28.52
N ALA A 14 -5.06 0.37 27.41
CA ALA A 14 -6.11 0.33 26.40
C ALA A 14 -7.19 -0.60 26.95
N SER A 15 -8.46 -0.18 26.94
CA SER A 15 -9.55 -0.93 27.57
C SER A 15 -9.59 -2.36 27.02
N SER A 16 -9.69 -3.37 27.88
CA SER A 16 -9.83 -4.78 27.48
C SER A 16 -10.97 -4.97 26.47
N ALA A 17 -12.02 -4.15 26.55
CA ALA A 17 -13.14 -4.13 25.60
C ALA A 17 -12.75 -3.62 24.19
N GLU A 18 -11.77 -2.74 24.06
CA GLU A 18 -11.26 -2.25 22.76
C GLU A 18 -10.34 -3.29 22.10
N ALA A 19 -9.54 -4.00 22.90
CA ALA A 19 -8.73 -5.12 22.41
C ALA A 19 -9.61 -6.29 21.98
N GLU A 20 -10.62 -6.62 22.78
CA GLU A 20 -11.57 -7.71 22.53
C GLU A 20 -12.51 -7.38 21.34
N SER A 21 -13.00 -6.14 21.22
CA SER A 21 -13.79 -5.71 20.06
C SER A 21 -12.97 -5.63 18.77
N ARG A 22 -11.70 -5.18 18.82
CA ARG A 22 -10.79 -5.25 17.67
C ARG A 22 -10.48 -6.69 17.28
N HIS A 23 -10.29 -7.58 18.25
CA HIS A 23 -10.07 -9.00 18.00
C HIS A 23 -11.29 -9.64 17.34
N LEU A 24 -12.50 -9.36 17.84
CA LEU A 24 -13.77 -9.83 17.26
C LEU A 24 -13.98 -9.30 15.83
N GLN A 25 -13.71 -8.01 15.58
CA GLN A 25 -13.78 -7.46 14.22
C GLN A 25 -12.76 -8.07 13.26
N LEU A 26 -11.54 -8.35 13.72
CA LEU A 26 -10.55 -9.05 12.89
C LEU A 26 -11.02 -10.49 12.61
N THR A 27 -11.49 -11.25 13.60
CA THR A 27 -11.98 -12.62 13.37
C THR A 27 -13.14 -12.67 12.40
N ASP A 28 -14.06 -11.70 12.47
CA ASP A 28 -15.20 -11.60 11.55
C ASP A 28 -14.77 -11.26 10.12
N VAL A 29 -13.82 -10.32 9.96
CA VAL A 29 -13.25 -10.00 8.64
C VAL A 29 -12.50 -11.19 8.06
N VAL A 30 -11.74 -11.91 8.87
CA VAL A 30 -10.99 -13.10 8.45
C VAL A 30 -11.93 -14.23 8.05
N HIS A 31 -12.95 -14.51 8.86
CA HIS A 31 -13.96 -15.51 8.57
C HIS A 31 -14.80 -15.13 7.34
N THR A 32 -15.10 -13.84 7.16
CA THR A 32 -15.79 -13.33 5.97
C THR A 32 -14.93 -13.49 4.72
N LEU A 33 -13.64 -13.13 4.76
CA LEU A 33 -12.72 -13.28 3.63
C LEU A 33 -12.46 -14.74 3.26
N ALA A 34 -12.37 -15.64 4.26
CA ALA A 34 -12.25 -17.07 4.03
C ALA A 34 -13.50 -17.70 3.38
N ASN A 35 -14.67 -17.09 3.58
CA ASN A 35 -15.96 -17.55 3.05
C ASN A 35 -16.53 -16.65 1.94
N GLN A 36 -15.77 -15.67 1.44
CA GLN A 36 -16.24 -14.83 0.33
C GLN A 36 -16.30 -15.66 -0.95
N PRO A 37 -17.32 -15.45 -1.81
CA PRO A 37 -17.32 -16.03 -3.14
C PRO A 37 -16.00 -15.67 -3.84
N THR A 38 -15.32 -16.67 -4.39
CA THR A 38 -14.06 -16.49 -5.14
C THR A 38 -14.19 -15.34 -6.13
N GLY A 39 -13.23 -14.40 -6.12
CA GLY A 39 -13.21 -13.28 -7.06
C GLY A 39 -14.01 -12.03 -6.65
N GLN A 40 -14.20 -11.84 -5.34
CA GLN A 40 -14.56 -10.53 -4.78
C GLN A 40 -13.27 -9.84 -4.29
N PRO A 41 -12.77 -8.81 -4.99
CA PRO A 41 -11.65 -8.03 -4.50
C PRO A 41 -12.11 -7.30 -3.23
N PRO A 42 -11.30 -7.26 -2.18
CA PRO A 42 -11.68 -6.63 -0.94
C PRO A 42 -11.83 -5.12 -1.14
N VAL A 43 -12.90 -4.58 -0.58
CA VAL A 43 -13.24 -3.16 -0.60
C VAL A 43 -13.03 -2.63 0.81
N TRP A 44 -12.10 -1.70 0.97
CA TRP A 44 -11.64 -1.21 2.27
C TRP A 44 -12.26 0.14 2.59
N ALA A 45 -12.84 0.23 3.79
CA ALA A 45 -13.40 1.47 4.30
C ALA A 45 -12.36 2.60 4.33
N PRO A 46 -12.79 3.87 4.32
CA PRO A 46 -11.89 5.00 4.46
C PRO A 46 -10.99 4.84 5.69
N LEU A 47 -9.69 5.02 5.49
CA LEU A 47 -8.74 4.92 6.58
C LEU A 47 -8.91 6.06 7.59
N PRO A 48 -8.60 5.83 8.87
CA PRO A 48 -8.43 6.92 9.84
C PRO A 48 -7.46 7.98 9.33
N LYS A 49 -7.63 9.22 9.79
CA LYS A 49 -6.72 10.31 9.42
C LYS A 49 -5.31 9.99 9.92
N GLY A 50 -4.32 10.00 9.02
CA GLY A 50 -2.92 9.70 9.34
C GLY A 50 -2.53 8.22 9.22
N ASP A 51 -3.49 7.32 8.98
CA ASP A 51 -3.20 5.92 8.69
C ASP A 51 -3.02 5.70 7.17
N ASP A 52 -2.02 4.89 6.82
CA ASP A 52 -1.64 4.53 5.45
C ASP A 52 -1.90 3.05 5.11
N LEU A 53 -2.32 2.25 6.10
CA LEU A 53 -2.46 0.80 5.99
C LEU A 53 -3.91 0.36 5.97
N PHE A 54 -4.24 -0.58 5.07
CA PHE A 54 -5.54 -1.24 5.01
C PHE A 54 -5.39 -2.76 4.91
N GLY A 55 -6.44 -3.46 5.30
CA GLY A 55 -6.50 -4.91 5.31
C GLY A 55 -6.24 -5.54 6.69
N PRO A 56 -6.69 -6.80 6.89
CA PRO A 56 -6.79 -7.42 8.22
C PRO A 56 -5.46 -7.92 8.77
N GLY A 57 -4.39 -8.02 7.99
CA GLY A 57 -3.14 -8.63 8.46
C GLY A 57 -2.65 -9.76 7.57
N VAL A 58 -1.98 -10.73 8.19
CA VAL A 58 -1.55 -11.97 7.54
C VAL A 58 -2.37 -13.10 8.12
N LEU A 59 -3.03 -13.88 7.26
CA LEU A 59 -3.77 -15.06 7.69
C LEU A 59 -2.92 -16.31 7.57
N THR A 60 -3.21 -17.28 8.43
CA THR A 60 -2.72 -18.65 8.26
C THR A 60 -3.82 -19.48 7.63
N TYR A 61 -3.53 -20.12 6.51
CA TYR A 61 -4.47 -20.95 5.76
C TYR A 61 -3.90 -22.36 5.60
N SER A 62 -4.72 -23.40 5.75
CA SER A 62 -4.30 -24.79 5.53
C SER A 62 -4.73 -25.23 4.14
N ILE A 63 -3.78 -25.67 3.30
CA ILE A 63 -4.04 -26.17 1.95
C ILE A 63 -5.02 -27.33 1.98
N ARG A 64 -6.10 -27.25 1.19
CA ARG A 64 -7.11 -28.31 1.10
C ARG A 64 -6.95 -29.07 -0.21
N GLY A 65 -7.05 -30.40 -0.15
CA GLY A 65 -7.01 -31.25 -1.34
C GLY A 65 -5.78 -30.98 -2.21
N ASP A 66 -6.01 -30.66 -3.48
CA ASP A 66 -5.03 -30.37 -4.53
C ASP A 66 -4.93 -28.87 -4.85
N GLU A 67 -5.36 -27.98 -3.94
CA GLU A 67 -5.27 -26.53 -4.12
C GLU A 67 -3.82 -26.09 -4.37
N THR A 68 -3.59 -25.39 -5.48
CA THR A 68 -2.34 -24.68 -5.77
C THR A 68 -2.27 -23.36 -4.98
N LEU A 69 -1.06 -22.83 -4.74
CA LEU A 69 -0.91 -21.50 -4.13
C LEU A 69 -1.58 -20.41 -4.99
N LEU A 70 -1.63 -20.58 -6.31
CA LEU A 70 -2.30 -19.64 -7.20
C LEU A 70 -3.82 -19.65 -6.99
N GLN A 71 -4.44 -20.82 -6.84
CA GLN A 71 -5.88 -20.93 -6.57
C GLN A 71 -6.24 -20.28 -5.24
N VAL A 72 -5.47 -20.57 -4.20
CA VAL A 72 -5.64 -19.91 -2.89
C VAL A 72 -5.39 -18.41 -2.99
N GLY A 73 -4.32 -17.99 -3.69
CA GLY A 73 -4.05 -16.58 -3.91
C GLY A 73 -5.24 -15.86 -4.57
N ARG A 74 -5.79 -16.44 -5.64
CA ARG A 74 -6.95 -15.88 -6.35
C ARG A 74 -8.22 -15.84 -5.50
N SER A 75 -8.47 -16.83 -4.63
CA SER A 75 -9.64 -16.79 -3.74
C SER A 75 -9.56 -15.63 -2.75
N PHE A 76 -8.36 -15.15 -2.44
CA PHE A 76 -8.09 -14.01 -1.58
C PHE A 76 -7.71 -12.72 -2.32
N ASP A 77 -7.91 -12.64 -3.64
CA ASP A 77 -7.54 -11.49 -4.47
C ASP A 77 -6.04 -11.11 -4.39
N LEU A 78 -5.20 -12.14 -4.41
CA LEU A 78 -3.75 -12.04 -4.44
C LEU A 78 -3.19 -12.50 -5.79
N GLY A 79 -2.13 -11.81 -6.22
CA GLY A 79 -1.34 -12.21 -7.37
C GLY A 79 -0.42 -13.38 -7.02
N TYR A 80 0.03 -14.10 -8.05
CA TYR A 80 1.01 -15.16 -7.89
C TYR A 80 2.26 -14.72 -7.11
N ASN A 81 2.78 -13.51 -7.38
CA ASN A 81 3.94 -12.98 -6.67
C ASN A 81 3.68 -12.86 -5.16
N SER A 82 2.56 -12.29 -4.73
CA SER A 82 2.26 -12.05 -3.32
C SER A 82 2.23 -13.36 -2.52
N ILE A 83 1.53 -14.38 -3.03
CA ILE A 83 1.39 -15.65 -2.31
C ILE A 83 2.68 -16.47 -2.30
N VAL A 84 3.47 -16.43 -3.37
CA VAL A 84 4.75 -17.16 -3.45
C VAL A 84 5.85 -16.50 -2.64
N LEU A 85 5.96 -15.16 -2.69
CA LEU A 85 6.93 -14.42 -1.86
C LEU A 85 6.65 -14.61 -0.37
N ALA A 86 5.37 -14.66 0.01
CA ALA A 86 4.97 -14.98 1.37
C ALA A 86 5.21 -16.45 1.75
N ASN A 87 5.51 -17.36 0.81
CA ASN A 87 5.66 -18.80 1.09
C ASN A 87 6.83 -19.43 0.29
N PRO A 88 8.08 -18.94 0.46
CA PRO A 88 9.18 -19.21 -0.47
C PRO A 88 9.70 -20.67 -0.48
N LYS A 89 9.27 -21.49 0.48
CA LYS A 89 9.68 -22.90 0.62
C LYS A 89 8.60 -23.90 0.17
N ILE A 90 7.47 -23.41 -0.32
CA ILE A 90 6.30 -24.22 -0.65
C ILE A 90 6.18 -24.26 -2.18
N ASP A 91 5.98 -25.46 -2.74
CA ASP A 91 5.73 -25.62 -4.17
C ASP A 91 4.43 -24.87 -4.53
N PRO A 92 4.47 -23.92 -5.48
CA PRO A 92 3.31 -23.14 -5.84
C PRO A 92 2.23 -23.90 -6.61
N TRP A 93 2.57 -25.05 -7.20
CA TRP A 93 1.72 -25.84 -8.08
C TRP A 93 1.23 -27.12 -7.43
N LEU A 94 2.02 -27.69 -6.52
CA LEU A 94 1.65 -28.92 -5.81
C LEU A 94 2.04 -28.85 -4.33
N PRO A 95 1.47 -27.91 -3.56
CA PRO A 95 1.71 -27.88 -2.12
C PRO A 95 1.03 -29.10 -1.45
N PRO A 96 1.68 -29.76 -0.48
CA PRO A 96 1.04 -30.87 0.23
C PRO A 96 -0.23 -30.41 0.97
N SER A 97 -1.29 -31.21 0.95
CA SER A 97 -2.50 -30.94 1.73
C SER A 97 -2.17 -30.84 3.23
N GLY A 98 -2.90 -29.98 3.94
CA GLY A 98 -2.65 -29.67 5.36
C GLY A 98 -1.53 -28.65 5.59
N THR A 99 -0.71 -28.35 4.58
CA THR A 99 0.38 -27.36 4.71
C THR A 99 -0.18 -26.00 5.11
N LEU A 100 0.39 -25.42 6.17
CA LEU A 100 0.04 -24.06 6.60
C LEU A 100 0.80 -23.03 5.77
N ILE A 101 0.06 -22.13 5.14
CA ILE A 101 0.59 -21.03 4.34
C ILE A 101 0.21 -19.68 4.94
N ARG A 102 1.01 -18.66 4.62
CA ARG A 102 0.72 -17.26 4.95
C ARG A 102 -0.02 -16.59 3.79
N VAL A 103 -1.14 -15.93 4.10
CA VAL A 103 -1.94 -15.16 3.14
C VAL A 103 -1.80 -13.67 3.51
N PRO A 104 -0.98 -12.89 2.77
CA PRO A 104 -0.71 -11.49 3.11
C PRO A 104 -1.83 -10.56 2.61
N LEU A 105 -2.71 -10.12 3.52
CA LEU A 105 -3.86 -9.26 3.20
C LEU A 105 -3.70 -7.83 3.72
N LEU A 106 -2.56 -7.51 4.33
CA LEU A 106 -2.22 -6.17 4.79
C LEU A 106 -1.40 -5.46 3.71
N HIS A 107 -1.78 -4.22 3.40
CA HIS A 107 -1.12 -3.42 2.37
C HIS A 107 -0.85 -2.00 2.87
N ILE A 108 0.29 -1.45 2.46
CA ILE A 108 0.60 -0.02 2.60
C ILE A 108 0.23 0.69 1.29
N TYR A 109 -0.53 1.78 1.35
CA TYR A 109 -0.83 2.59 0.15
C TYR A 109 0.45 3.22 -0.43
N PRO A 110 0.70 3.12 -1.76
CA PRO A 110 1.88 3.71 -2.40
C PRO A 110 1.86 5.25 -2.36
N GLU A 111 3.05 5.87 -2.29
CA GLU A 111 3.25 7.35 -2.28
C GLU A 111 2.62 8.14 -1.13
N GLY A 112 1.98 7.48 -0.16
CA GLY A 112 1.20 8.13 0.89
C GLY A 112 -0.20 8.54 0.38
N ARG A 113 -1.20 8.45 1.26
CA ARG A 113 -2.62 8.60 0.90
C ARG A 113 -2.99 9.95 0.29
N ASP A 114 -2.25 11.02 0.59
CA ASP A 114 -2.51 12.38 0.08
C ASP A 114 -2.12 12.55 -1.40
N SER A 115 -1.49 11.53 -2.00
CA SER A 115 -1.16 11.56 -3.42
C SER A 115 -2.44 11.47 -4.27
N ARG A 116 -2.57 12.41 -5.21
CA ARG A 116 -3.83 12.78 -5.88
C ARG A 116 -4.36 11.90 -7.04
N PRO A 117 -3.75 10.80 -7.52
CA PRO A 117 -4.36 10.04 -8.60
C PRO A 117 -5.39 9.05 -8.03
N GLU A 118 -6.52 8.93 -8.71
CA GLU A 118 -7.55 7.98 -8.31
C GLU A 118 -7.08 6.53 -8.54
N LEU A 119 -6.21 6.28 -9.53
CA LEU A 119 -5.61 4.98 -9.80
C LEU A 119 -4.09 5.01 -9.64
N VAL A 120 -3.53 4.13 -8.81
CA VAL A 120 -2.08 3.91 -8.69
C VAL A 120 -1.73 2.47 -9.04
N ILE A 121 -0.73 2.28 -9.89
CA ILE A 121 -0.21 0.96 -10.28
C ILE A 121 1.22 0.85 -9.78
N ASN A 122 1.46 -0.01 -8.80
CA ASN A 122 2.80 -0.27 -8.27
C ASN A 122 3.39 -1.53 -8.91
N ARG A 123 4.39 -1.37 -9.78
CA ARG A 123 4.89 -2.49 -10.59
C ARG A 123 5.64 -3.58 -9.79
N PRO A 124 6.56 -3.26 -8.85
CA PRO A 124 7.24 -4.28 -8.03
C PRO A 124 6.31 -5.17 -7.22
N GLU A 125 5.24 -4.58 -6.70
CA GLU A 125 4.20 -5.28 -5.96
C GLU A 125 3.17 -5.96 -6.87
N MET A 126 3.10 -5.53 -8.14
CA MET A 126 2.13 -5.98 -9.13
C MET A 126 0.68 -5.81 -8.65
N ARG A 127 0.38 -4.62 -8.11
CA ARG A 127 -0.94 -4.30 -7.55
C ARG A 127 -1.41 -2.93 -8.04
N LEU A 128 -2.69 -2.84 -8.36
CA LEU A 128 -3.42 -1.61 -8.65
C LEU A 128 -4.22 -1.22 -7.41
N TYR A 129 -4.24 0.08 -7.15
CA TYR A 129 -4.95 0.73 -6.08
C TYR A 129 -5.94 1.70 -6.71
N PHE A 130 -7.21 1.64 -6.32
CA PHE A 130 -8.24 2.57 -6.73
C PHE A 130 -8.78 3.31 -5.50
N HIS A 131 -8.39 4.57 -5.38
CA HIS A 131 -8.91 5.48 -4.37
C HIS A 131 -10.18 6.15 -4.91
N ARG A 132 -11.31 5.77 -4.33
CA ARG A 132 -12.63 6.25 -4.73
C ARG A 132 -12.89 7.64 -4.17
N LYS A 133 -13.83 8.36 -4.80
CA LYS A 133 -14.26 9.70 -4.37
C LYS A 133 -14.87 9.73 -2.97
N ASP A 134 -15.45 8.62 -2.53
CA ASP A 134 -16.01 8.43 -1.19
C ASP A 134 -14.97 7.98 -0.15
N GLY A 135 -13.68 7.97 -0.52
CA GLY A 135 -12.57 7.64 0.37
C GLY A 135 -12.32 6.14 0.55
N TRP A 136 -13.15 5.27 -0.04
CA TRP A 136 -12.93 3.84 -0.03
C TRP A 136 -11.75 3.46 -0.93
N ILE A 137 -11.04 2.39 -0.56
CA ILE A 137 -9.90 1.88 -1.31
C ILE A 137 -10.23 0.49 -1.82
N GLU A 138 -10.05 0.29 -3.11
CA GLU A 138 -10.09 -1.03 -3.74
C GLU A 138 -8.71 -1.38 -4.26
N THR A 139 -8.36 -2.65 -4.20
CA THR A 139 -7.08 -3.13 -4.74
C THR A 139 -7.28 -4.33 -5.62
N TYR A 140 -6.38 -4.48 -6.58
CA TYR A 140 -6.46 -5.52 -7.59
C TYR A 140 -5.05 -6.03 -7.90
N PRO A 141 -4.78 -7.34 -7.78
CA PRO A 141 -3.53 -7.89 -8.29
C PRO A 141 -3.52 -7.78 -9.82
N LEU A 142 -2.34 -7.59 -10.39
CA LEU A 142 -2.19 -7.49 -11.83
C LEU A 142 -0.93 -8.17 -12.35
N GLY A 143 -0.91 -8.51 -13.63
CA GLY A 143 0.31 -8.82 -14.38
C GLY A 143 0.84 -7.57 -15.06
N VAL A 144 2.16 -7.47 -15.18
CA VAL A 144 2.86 -6.36 -15.86
C VAL A 144 3.70 -6.86 -17.03
N GLY A 145 4.33 -5.91 -17.73
CA GLY A 145 5.28 -6.18 -18.80
C GLY A 145 6.45 -7.09 -18.40
N ARG A 146 6.78 -8.04 -19.28
CA ARG A 146 8.01 -8.84 -19.23
C ARG A 146 9.24 -7.95 -19.43
N GLU A 147 10.40 -8.47 -19.07
CA GLU A 147 11.66 -7.78 -19.31
C GLU A 147 11.82 -7.43 -20.81
N GLY A 148 12.26 -6.19 -21.09
CA GLY A 148 12.30 -5.63 -22.45
C GLY A 148 10.99 -5.03 -22.95
N TYR A 149 9.87 -5.27 -22.27
CA TYR A 149 8.56 -4.68 -22.56
C TYR A 149 7.93 -4.10 -21.29
N ASP A 150 8.75 -3.39 -20.51
CA ASP A 150 8.35 -2.85 -19.22
C ASP A 150 7.13 -1.92 -19.34
N THR A 151 6.17 -2.08 -18.43
CA THR A 151 5.09 -1.09 -18.25
C THR A 151 5.74 0.26 -17.87
N PRO A 152 5.43 1.36 -18.59
CA PRO A 152 6.13 2.63 -18.44
C PRO A 152 5.87 3.27 -17.07
N LEU A 153 6.85 4.03 -16.57
CA LEU A 153 6.66 4.90 -15.40
C LEU A 153 6.17 6.26 -15.89
N THR A 154 4.95 6.63 -15.53
CA THR A 154 4.34 7.87 -16.03
C THR A 154 3.05 8.22 -15.27
N GLU A 155 2.59 9.45 -15.47
CA GLU A 155 1.23 9.87 -15.19
C GLU A 155 0.41 9.86 -16.50
N THR A 156 -0.77 9.27 -16.45
CA THR A 156 -1.69 9.16 -17.58
C THR A 156 -3.13 9.28 -17.09
N LYS A 157 -4.10 9.05 -17.96
CA LYS A 157 -5.51 9.04 -17.63
C LYS A 157 -6.25 7.98 -18.42
N VAL A 158 -7.39 7.57 -17.90
CA VAL A 158 -8.34 6.75 -18.65
C VAL A 158 -8.89 7.58 -19.82
N THR A 159 -8.79 7.06 -21.05
CA THR A 159 -9.32 7.72 -22.25
C THR A 159 -10.67 7.18 -22.66
N ARG A 160 -10.83 5.86 -22.61
CA ARG A 160 -12.10 5.18 -22.90
C ARG A 160 -12.12 3.80 -22.25
N LYS A 161 -13.30 3.19 -22.23
CA LYS A 161 -13.52 1.82 -21.78
C LYS A 161 -14.32 1.05 -22.83
N MET A 162 -14.02 -0.22 -23.04
CA MET A 162 -14.70 -1.09 -24.00
C MET A 162 -15.03 -2.45 -23.36
N ALA A 163 -16.33 -2.78 -23.32
CA ALA A 163 -16.78 -4.14 -23.05
C ALA A 163 -16.66 -4.96 -24.34
N LYS A 164 -16.35 -6.25 -24.21
CA LYS A 164 -16.10 -7.18 -25.33
C LYS A 164 -15.13 -6.58 -26.37
N PRO A 165 -13.88 -6.27 -25.98
CA PRO A 165 -12.94 -5.61 -26.88
C PRO A 165 -12.45 -6.56 -27.98
N THR A 166 -12.37 -6.07 -29.21
CA THR A 166 -11.59 -6.73 -30.27
C THR A 166 -10.10 -6.49 -30.02
N TRP A 167 -9.29 -7.53 -30.09
CA TRP A 167 -7.84 -7.40 -29.98
C TRP A 167 -7.20 -7.34 -31.37
N TYR A 168 -6.71 -6.15 -31.72
CA TYR A 168 -5.87 -5.96 -32.90
C TYR A 168 -4.45 -6.34 -32.54
N VAL A 169 -3.95 -7.43 -33.13
CA VAL A 169 -2.68 -8.02 -32.76
C VAL A 169 -1.53 -7.11 -33.20
N PRO A 170 -0.71 -6.58 -32.27
CA PRO A 170 0.39 -5.70 -32.64
C PRO A 170 1.33 -6.40 -33.61
N GLU A 171 1.86 -5.66 -34.58
CA GLU A 171 2.81 -6.18 -35.57
C GLU A 171 3.99 -6.89 -34.91
N SER A 172 4.49 -6.33 -33.81
CA SER A 172 5.59 -6.92 -33.06
C SER A 172 5.26 -8.27 -32.43
N VAL A 173 3.98 -8.60 -32.17
CA VAL A 173 3.54 -9.95 -31.76
C VAL A 173 3.49 -10.87 -32.98
N ARG A 174 2.95 -10.39 -34.10
CA ARG A 174 2.91 -11.16 -35.36
C ARG A 174 4.30 -11.45 -35.93
N ARG A 175 5.33 -10.65 -35.64
CA ARG A 175 6.72 -10.98 -35.97
C ARG A 175 7.29 -12.12 -35.12
N GLU A 176 6.90 -12.21 -33.85
CA GLU A 176 7.34 -13.30 -32.96
C GLU A 176 6.59 -14.60 -33.27
N ASP A 177 5.31 -14.49 -33.59
CA ASP A 177 4.46 -15.60 -34.01
C ASP A 177 3.69 -15.23 -35.29
N PRO A 178 4.26 -15.53 -36.48
CA PRO A 178 3.64 -15.24 -37.77
C PRO A 178 2.29 -15.91 -38.02
N LYS A 179 1.93 -16.92 -37.22
CA LYS A 179 0.64 -17.62 -37.33
C LYS A 179 -0.49 -16.86 -36.63
N MET A 180 -0.17 -15.84 -35.82
CA MET A 180 -1.17 -15.04 -35.13
C MET A 180 -2.04 -14.27 -36.13
N PRO A 181 -3.38 -14.31 -35.98
CA PRO A 181 -4.27 -13.53 -36.82
C PRO A 181 -4.02 -12.02 -36.61
N ALA A 182 -4.39 -11.20 -37.58
CA ALA A 182 -4.33 -9.74 -37.43
C ALA A 182 -5.33 -9.21 -36.38
N VAL A 183 -6.43 -9.93 -36.21
CA VAL A 183 -7.56 -9.55 -35.35
C VAL A 183 -8.06 -10.79 -34.61
N VAL A 184 -8.21 -10.68 -33.29
CA VAL A 184 -8.93 -11.66 -32.48
C VAL A 184 -10.24 -11.03 -32.00
N PRO A 185 -11.40 -11.57 -32.41
CA PRO A 185 -12.70 -11.02 -32.01
C PRO A 185 -12.95 -11.21 -30.52
N PRO A 186 -14.00 -10.58 -29.96
CA PRO A 186 -14.40 -10.85 -28.58
C PRO A 186 -14.78 -12.32 -28.39
N GLY A 187 -14.32 -12.93 -27.29
CA GLY A 187 -14.61 -14.34 -26.98
C GLY A 187 -13.65 -14.91 -25.94
N PRO A 188 -13.83 -16.19 -25.55
CA PRO A 188 -12.98 -16.87 -24.55
C PRO A 188 -11.49 -16.88 -24.91
N GLU A 189 -11.17 -16.94 -26.20
CA GLU A 189 -9.79 -16.96 -26.70
C GLU A 189 -9.13 -15.59 -26.76
N ASN A 190 -9.88 -14.51 -26.52
CA ASN A 190 -9.34 -13.16 -26.59
C ASN A 190 -8.46 -12.86 -25.36
N PRO A 191 -7.17 -12.55 -25.54
CA PRO A 191 -6.25 -12.33 -24.42
C PRO A 191 -6.51 -11.02 -23.66
N LEU A 192 -7.32 -10.12 -24.20
CA LEU A 192 -7.80 -8.94 -23.49
C LEU A 192 -8.90 -9.27 -22.46
N GLY A 193 -9.47 -10.48 -22.52
CA GLY A 193 -10.61 -10.87 -21.72
C GLY A 193 -11.88 -10.12 -22.13
N THR A 194 -12.79 -9.94 -21.16
CA THR A 194 -14.14 -9.40 -21.44
C THR A 194 -14.21 -7.88 -21.45
N HIS A 195 -13.23 -7.18 -20.88
CA HIS A 195 -13.24 -5.73 -20.69
C HIS A 195 -11.83 -5.16 -20.84
N ALA A 196 -11.74 -3.95 -21.39
CA ALA A 196 -10.50 -3.20 -21.48
C ALA A 196 -10.73 -1.71 -21.16
N ILE A 197 -9.79 -1.14 -20.44
CA ILE A 197 -9.70 0.27 -20.07
C ILE A 197 -8.45 0.82 -20.76
N TYR A 198 -8.64 1.83 -21.59
CA TYR A 198 -7.59 2.42 -22.42
C TYR A 198 -6.99 3.61 -21.68
N LEU A 199 -5.66 3.72 -21.75
CA LEU A 199 -4.92 4.83 -21.17
C LEU A 199 -4.57 5.86 -22.24
N SER A 200 -4.14 7.05 -21.84
CA SER A 200 -3.64 8.08 -22.77
C SER A 200 -2.22 7.81 -23.26
N ILE A 201 -1.70 6.60 -23.03
CA ILE A 201 -0.45 6.10 -23.56
C ILE A 201 -0.80 5.15 -24.71
N PRO A 202 -0.29 5.39 -25.93
CA PRO A 202 -0.58 4.54 -27.08
C PRO A 202 -0.31 3.05 -26.79
N SER A 203 -1.28 2.20 -27.11
CA SER A 203 -1.18 0.73 -27.00
C SER A 203 -1.11 0.13 -25.59
N TYR A 204 -1.23 0.92 -24.52
CA TYR A 204 -1.30 0.40 -23.14
C TYR A 204 -2.74 0.35 -22.63
N LEU A 205 -3.11 -0.80 -22.07
CA LEU A 205 -4.43 -1.06 -21.52
C LEU A 205 -4.33 -1.67 -20.13
N ILE A 206 -5.34 -1.39 -19.31
CA ILE A 206 -5.72 -2.21 -18.17
C ILE A 206 -6.84 -3.13 -18.66
N HIS A 207 -6.64 -4.44 -18.65
CA HIS A 207 -7.57 -5.38 -19.27
C HIS A 207 -7.67 -6.68 -18.48
N GLY A 208 -8.67 -7.50 -18.77
CA GLY A 208 -8.81 -8.84 -18.19
C GLY A 208 -7.81 -9.83 -18.78
N THR A 209 -8.03 -11.12 -18.61
CA THR A 209 -7.22 -12.11 -19.33
C THR A 209 -7.94 -13.43 -19.44
N ASN A 210 -7.70 -14.17 -20.53
CA ASN A 210 -8.09 -15.58 -20.62
C ASN A 210 -7.05 -16.53 -19.99
N ARG A 211 -5.96 -15.99 -19.44
CA ARG A 211 -4.87 -16.74 -18.79
C ARG A 211 -4.61 -16.19 -17.39
N PRO A 212 -5.52 -16.46 -16.41
CA PRO A 212 -5.45 -15.85 -15.07
C PRO A 212 -4.17 -16.20 -14.31
N PHE A 213 -3.51 -17.30 -14.64
CA PHE A 213 -2.19 -17.66 -14.09
C PHE A 213 -1.06 -16.65 -14.39
N GLY A 214 -1.31 -15.69 -15.29
CA GLY A 214 -0.40 -14.58 -15.56
C GLY A 214 -0.51 -13.39 -14.59
N VAL A 215 -1.53 -13.36 -13.72
CA VAL A 215 -1.73 -12.28 -12.74
C VAL A 215 -0.72 -12.43 -11.59
N GLY A 216 -0.11 -11.32 -11.18
CA GLY A 216 1.05 -11.32 -10.26
C GLY A 216 2.33 -11.82 -10.93
N ARG A 217 2.45 -11.68 -12.27
CA ARG A 217 3.66 -12.03 -13.03
C ARG A 217 4.01 -11.00 -14.10
N ARG A 218 5.27 -11.03 -14.54
CA ARG A 218 5.80 -10.24 -15.65
C ARG A 218 5.68 -11.01 -16.97
N VAL A 219 4.49 -11.06 -17.56
CA VAL A 219 4.19 -11.92 -18.74
C VAL A 219 3.68 -11.16 -19.95
N SER A 220 3.28 -9.90 -19.81
CA SER A 220 2.70 -9.14 -20.91
C SER A 220 3.77 -8.43 -21.73
N ARG A 221 3.40 -7.81 -22.85
CA ARG A 221 4.26 -6.87 -23.60
C ARG A 221 3.97 -5.42 -23.20
N GLY A 222 3.75 -5.19 -21.91
CA GLY A 222 3.60 -3.86 -21.31
C GLY A 222 2.20 -3.55 -20.75
N CYS A 223 1.15 -4.21 -21.25
CA CYS A 223 -0.22 -4.05 -20.74
C CYS A 223 -0.40 -4.61 -19.33
N MET A 224 -1.39 -4.08 -18.60
CA MET A 224 -1.71 -4.48 -17.23
C MET A 224 -2.89 -5.45 -17.25
N ARG A 225 -2.67 -6.66 -16.70
CA ARG A 225 -3.64 -7.78 -16.76
C ARG A 225 -4.25 -8.04 -15.40
N LEU A 226 -5.56 -7.86 -15.26
CA LEU A 226 -6.31 -8.20 -14.04
C LEU A 226 -6.95 -9.58 -14.19
N TYR A 227 -7.41 -10.15 -13.07
CA TYR A 227 -8.29 -11.32 -13.15
C TYR A 227 -9.60 -10.98 -13.91
N PRO A 228 -10.26 -11.97 -14.53
CA PRO A 228 -11.52 -11.77 -15.24
C PRO A 228 -12.61 -11.08 -14.42
N GLU A 229 -12.75 -11.46 -13.15
CA GLU A 229 -13.68 -10.89 -12.17
C GLU A 229 -13.35 -9.44 -11.82
N ASP A 230 -12.07 -9.14 -11.68
CA ASP A 230 -11.55 -7.85 -11.25
C ASP A 230 -11.72 -6.79 -12.32
N ILE A 231 -11.42 -7.13 -13.58
CA ILE A 231 -11.57 -6.14 -14.66
C ILE A 231 -13.01 -5.70 -14.82
N VAL A 232 -13.98 -6.61 -14.63
CA VAL A 232 -15.42 -6.28 -14.70
C VAL A 232 -15.78 -5.29 -13.61
N ARG A 233 -15.27 -5.50 -12.38
CA ARG A 233 -15.55 -4.64 -11.22
C ARG A 233 -14.92 -3.26 -11.36
N LEU A 234 -13.65 -3.21 -11.78
CA LEU A 234 -12.96 -1.95 -12.02
C LEU A 234 -13.65 -1.17 -13.15
N PHE A 235 -13.98 -1.84 -14.26
CA PHE A 235 -14.63 -1.24 -15.44
C PHE A 235 -15.94 -0.51 -15.12
N ARG A 236 -16.75 -1.06 -14.19
CA ARG A 236 -18.01 -0.46 -13.74
C ARG A 236 -17.82 0.82 -12.93
N ARG A 237 -16.65 1.04 -12.36
CA ARG A 237 -16.35 2.15 -11.45
C ARG A 237 -15.49 3.24 -12.08
N VAL A 238 -14.60 2.85 -12.99
CA VAL A 238 -13.71 3.80 -13.66
C VAL A 238 -14.43 4.56 -14.76
N GLU A 239 -14.19 5.86 -14.81
CA GLU A 239 -14.70 6.73 -15.86
C GLU A 239 -13.55 7.36 -16.65
N PRO A 240 -13.76 7.67 -17.95
CA PRO A 240 -12.84 8.49 -18.72
C PRO A 240 -12.46 9.78 -17.97
N GLY A 241 -11.19 10.15 -18.03
CA GLY A 241 -10.63 11.31 -17.35
C GLY A 241 -9.98 11.02 -15.99
N LEU A 242 -10.25 9.86 -15.36
CA LEU A 242 -9.57 9.47 -14.11
C LEU A 242 -8.05 9.42 -14.31
N ARG A 243 -7.30 9.99 -13.35
CA ARG A 243 -5.84 9.99 -13.39
C ARG A 243 -5.32 8.62 -12.98
N VAL A 244 -4.29 8.18 -13.68
CA VAL A 244 -3.58 6.93 -13.44
C VAL A 244 -2.12 7.27 -13.25
N ARG A 245 -1.50 6.79 -12.17
CA ARG A 245 -0.06 6.89 -11.97
C ARG A 245 0.56 5.51 -11.92
N ILE A 246 1.64 5.32 -12.66
CA ILE A 246 2.37 4.05 -12.70
C ILE A 246 3.74 4.28 -12.05
N VAL A 247 4.01 3.55 -10.96
CA VAL A 247 5.15 3.78 -10.07
C VAL A 247 6.01 2.53 -9.92
N ASP A 248 7.26 2.74 -9.48
CA ASP A 248 8.22 1.70 -9.12
C ASP A 248 8.61 1.84 -7.65
N GLN A 249 7.75 1.39 -6.75
CA GLN A 249 7.98 1.42 -5.29
C GLN A 249 8.16 0.01 -4.75
N PRO A 250 9.37 -0.57 -4.82
CA PRO A 250 9.65 -1.87 -4.25
C PRO A 250 9.73 -1.83 -2.72
N ALA A 251 9.85 -0.65 -2.12
CA ALA A 251 9.69 -0.47 -0.69
C ALA A 251 8.67 0.64 -0.43
N LYS A 252 7.74 0.38 0.50
CA LYS A 252 6.73 1.33 0.97
C LYS A 252 6.79 1.39 2.49
N ALA A 253 6.56 2.57 3.04
CA ALA A 253 6.42 2.74 4.49
C ALA A 253 5.23 3.65 4.78
N GLY A 254 4.55 3.35 5.87
CA GLY A 254 3.33 4.04 6.25
C GLY A 254 2.97 3.78 7.71
N TRP A 255 2.07 4.61 8.23
CA TRP A 255 1.67 4.57 9.62
C TRP A 255 0.35 3.85 9.85
N ARG A 256 0.21 3.23 11.01
CA ARG A 256 -1.08 2.84 11.58
C ARG A 256 -1.04 3.08 13.08
N GLY A 257 -1.90 3.97 13.58
CA GLY A 257 -1.77 4.43 14.96
C GLY A 257 -0.39 5.06 15.17
N ASP A 258 0.37 4.64 16.18
CA ASP A 258 1.74 5.10 16.48
C ASP A 258 2.84 4.21 15.89
N GLN A 259 2.47 3.20 15.10
CA GLN A 259 3.39 2.20 14.57
C GLN A 259 3.76 2.53 13.12
N LEU A 260 5.05 2.52 12.84
CA LEU A 260 5.61 2.66 11.50
C LEU A 260 5.82 1.29 10.88
N TYR A 261 5.17 1.04 9.74
CA TYR A 261 5.33 -0.19 8.98
C TYR A 261 6.25 0.00 7.77
N LEU A 262 6.97 -1.06 7.43
CA LEU A 262 7.68 -1.21 6.16
C LEU A 262 7.11 -2.41 5.40
N GLU A 263 6.98 -2.29 4.10
CA GLU A 263 6.65 -3.37 3.16
C GLU A 263 7.71 -3.37 2.05
N ALA A 264 8.33 -4.52 1.78
CA ALA A 264 9.42 -4.63 0.81
C ALA A 264 9.19 -5.80 -0.16
N HIS A 265 9.33 -5.52 -1.45
CA HIS A 265 9.17 -6.42 -2.59
C HIS A 265 10.48 -6.51 -3.37
N PRO A 266 10.72 -7.61 -4.10
CA PRO A 266 11.87 -7.71 -4.97
C PRO A 266 11.82 -6.62 -6.05
N THR A 267 12.97 -6.06 -6.40
CA THR A 267 13.07 -5.17 -7.56
C THR A 267 12.79 -5.95 -8.84
N LEU A 268 12.14 -5.29 -9.82
CA LEU A 268 11.81 -5.93 -11.09
C LEU A 268 13.07 -6.35 -11.86
N LYS A 269 14.13 -5.55 -11.79
CA LYS A 269 15.42 -5.86 -12.42
C LYS A 269 16.36 -6.43 -11.37
N LYS A 270 17.00 -7.56 -11.69
CA LYS A 270 17.93 -8.25 -10.78
C LYS A 270 19.11 -7.36 -10.37
N LYS A 271 19.63 -6.56 -11.31
CA LYS A 271 20.75 -5.63 -11.06
C LYS A 271 20.44 -4.56 -10.01
N ASP A 272 19.17 -4.25 -9.80
CA ASP A 272 18.75 -3.19 -8.87
C ASP A 272 18.52 -3.71 -7.44
N ARG A 273 18.67 -5.03 -7.19
CA ARG A 273 18.41 -5.63 -5.87
C ARG A 273 19.23 -5.00 -4.75
N GLY A 274 20.48 -4.63 -5.02
CA GLY A 274 21.36 -3.95 -4.05
C GLY A 274 20.86 -2.57 -3.62
N GLN A 275 19.95 -1.95 -4.37
CA GLN A 275 19.39 -0.63 -4.05
C GLN A 275 18.22 -0.71 -3.07
N LEU A 276 17.64 -1.89 -2.83
CA LEU A 276 16.42 -2.05 -2.04
C LEU A 276 16.54 -1.52 -0.60
N PRO A 277 17.66 -1.72 0.13
CA PRO A 277 17.85 -1.10 1.45
C PRO A 277 17.78 0.43 1.42
N GLY A 278 18.39 1.07 0.41
CA GLY A 278 18.33 2.52 0.23
C GLY A 278 16.91 3.00 -0.08
N LYS A 279 16.19 2.30 -0.96
CA LYS A 279 14.78 2.59 -1.27
C LYS A 279 13.89 2.44 -0.03
N ALA A 280 14.14 1.46 0.83
CA ALA A 280 13.42 1.29 2.09
C ALA A 280 13.68 2.43 3.08
N ALA A 281 14.94 2.85 3.23
CA ALA A 281 15.29 4.00 4.06
C ALA A 281 14.64 5.29 3.55
N GLU A 282 14.60 5.49 2.23
CA GLU A 282 13.90 6.63 1.62
C GLU A 282 12.39 6.60 1.92
N ALA A 283 11.74 5.45 1.76
CA ALA A 283 10.33 5.27 2.06
C ALA A 283 10.01 5.60 3.53
N ILE A 284 10.82 5.07 4.46
CA ILE A 284 10.73 5.35 5.90
C ILE A 284 10.87 6.85 6.18
N ASN A 285 11.90 7.49 5.63
CA ASN A 285 12.14 8.92 5.83
C ASN A 285 10.98 9.77 5.30
N LYS A 286 10.40 9.40 4.14
CA LYS A 286 9.20 10.06 3.60
C LYS A 286 8.00 9.88 4.52
N ALA A 287 7.77 8.68 5.05
CA ALA A 287 6.67 8.41 5.98
C ALA A 287 6.81 9.19 7.29
N ILE A 288 8.03 9.28 7.86
CA ILE A 288 8.30 10.07 9.07
C ILE A 288 8.06 11.56 8.81
N LYS A 289 8.53 12.10 7.68
CA LYS A 289 8.34 13.52 7.33
C LYS A 289 6.87 13.91 7.21
N ARG A 290 6.01 13.03 6.65
CA ARG A 290 4.56 13.28 6.54
C ARG A 290 3.86 13.44 7.88
N ARG A 291 4.43 12.91 8.97
CA ARG A 291 3.83 12.92 10.30
C ARG A 291 4.23 14.10 11.19
N HIS A 292 5.06 15.03 10.68
CA HIS A 292 5.48 16.29 11.32
C HIS A 292 5.98 16.17 12.79
N GLY A 293 7.30 16.27 12.99
CA GLY A 293 7.88 16.65 14.30
C GLY A 293 7.89 15.60 15.41
N GLN A 294 7.49 14.35 15.15
CA GLN A 294 7.65 13.25 16.10
C GLN A 294 9.02 12.60 15.94
N SER A 295 9.73 12.42 17.05
CA SER A 295 10.90 11.54 17.10
C SER A 295 10.44 10.10 16.87
N VAL A 296 11.13 9.37 16.00
CA VAL A 296 10.77 7.99 15.66
C VAL A 296 11.97 7.11 15.90
N HIS A 297 11.79 6.05 16.68
CA HIS A 297 12.79 5.00 16.80
C HIS A 297 12.54 3.97 15.70
N VAL A 298 13.58 3.66 14.89
CA VAL A 298 13.50 2.71 13.78
C VAL A 298 14.49 1.57 14.01
N ASP A 299 14.00 0.33 13.95
CA ASP A 299 14.82 -0.88 13.96
C ASP A 299 15.43 -1.12 12.56
N TRP A 300 16.59 -0.51 12.33
CA TRP A 300 17.33 -0.66 11.07
C TRP A 300 17.84 -2.08 10.83
N ALA A 301 18.02 -2.90 11.87
CA ALA A 301 18.42 -4.29 11.71
C ALA A 301 17.28 -5.12 11.11
N LEU A 302 16.03 -4.90 11.57
CA LEU A 302 14.83 -5.47 10.97
C LEU A 302 14.61 -4.97 9.54
N VAL A 303 14.77 -3.67 9.27
CA VAL A 303 14.72 -3.12 7.90
C VAL A 303 15.69 -3.85 6.97
N GLY A 304 16.93 -4.10 7.42
CA GLY A 304 17.90 -4.89 6.69
C GLY A 304 17.45 -6.34 6.43
N LYS A 305 16.83 -7.01 7.42
CA LYS A 305 16.27 -8.36 7.25
C LYS A 305 15.12 -8.37 6.25
N MET A 306 14.20 -7.40 6.34
CA MET A 306 13.03 -7.30 5.46
C MET A 306 13.42 -7.03 4.02
N THR A 307 14.42 -6.18 3.78
CA THR A 307 14.89 -5.88 2.42
C THR A 307 15.66 -7.03 1.79
N ARG A 308 16.35 -7.86 2.58
CA ARG A 308 16.94 -9.12 2.09
C ARG A 308 15.88 -10.18 1.78
N ALA A 309 14.86 -10.30 2.63
CA ALA A 309 13.78 -11.26 2.43
C ALA A 309 12.86 -10.87 1.27
N ALA A 310 12.51 -9.58 1.20
CA ALA A 310 11.62 -8.99 0.21
C ALA A 310 10.33 -9.82 -0.01
N ASP A 311 9.72 -10.24 1.09
CA ASP A 311 8.58 -11.18 1.10
C ASP A 311 7.22 -10.50 0.90
N GLY A 312 7.19 -9.18 0.75
CA GLY A 312 5.98 -8.40 0.53
C GLY A 312 5.06 -8.29 1.74
N ILE A 313 5.48 -8.75 2.93
CA ILE A 313 4.65 -8.70 4.15
C ILE A 313 4.99 -7.43 4.95
N PRO A 314 4.00 -6.53 5.18
CA PRO A 314 4.24 -5.38 6.04
C PRO A 314 4.55 -5.78 7.48
N ARG A 315 5.56 -5.18 8.09
CA ARG A 315 5.92 -5.36 9.51
C ARG A 315 6.21 -4.03 10.17
N VAL A 316 5.97 -3.95 11.48
CA VAL A 316 6.36 -2.80 12.29
C VAL A 316 7.88 -2.72 12.33
N VAL A 317 8.43 -1.57 11.96
CA VAL A 317 9.87 -1.27 12.00
C VAL A 317 10.19 -0.09 12.91
N GLY A 318 9.18 0.55 13.49
CA GLY A 318 9.40 1.67 14.39
C GLY A 318 8.12 2.16 15.05
N HIS A 319 8.31 3.07 16.01
CA HIS A 319 7.22 3.69 16.77
C HIS A 319 7.48 5.19 16.94
N ALA A 320 6.40 5.98 16.96
CA ALA A 320 6.50 7.37 17.38
C ALA A 320 6.83 7.43 18.89
N SER A 321 7.91 8.11 19.25
CA SER A 321 8.25 8.36 20.66
C SER A 321 7.35 9.47 21.21
N GLN A 322 6.81 9.26 22.42
CA GLN A 322 6.05 10.27 23.16
C GLN A 322 6.93 11.37 23.78
N ASP A 323 8.26 11.27 23.70
CA ASP A 323 9.18 12.16 24.43
C ASP A 323 9.16 13.60 23.91
N ALA A 324 8.68 13.84 22.68
CA ALA A 324 8.58 15.18 22.11
C ALA A 324 7.44 16.04 22.72
N LEU A 325 6.38 15.41 23.26
CA LEU A 325 5.27 16.15 23.90
C LEU A 325 5.61 16.59 25.33
N ARG A 326 6.57 15.94 26.01
CA ARG A 326 7.00 16.29 27.38
C ARG A 326 8.00 17.43 27.45
N MET A 327 8.66 17.78 26.34
CA MET A 327 9.66 18.87 26.33
C MET A 327 9.08 20.27 26.13
N VAL A 328 7.77 20.41 25.88
CA VAL A 328 7.11 21.73 25.75
C VAL A 328 6.72 22.31 27.12
N ASP A 329 6.61 21.49 28.17
CA ASP A 329 6.02 21.89 29.46
C ASP A 329 7.03 22.09 30.60
N ASN A 330 8.34 22.04 30.31
CA ASN A 330 9.41 22.18 31.31
C ASN A 330 10.31 23.40 31.07
N ARG A 331 9.71 24.54 30.71
CA ARG A 331 10.44 25.83 30.82
C ARG A 331 10.54 26.18 32.31
N PRO A 332 11.73 26.49 32.84
CA PRO A 332 11.85 26.97 34.21
C PRO A 332 10.99 28.22 34.39
N LYS A 333 10.11 28.22 35.40
CA LYS A 333 9.37 29.42 35.82
C LYS A 333 10.40 30.50 36.17
N VAL A 334 10.45 31.54 35.35
CA VAL A 334 11.24 32.75 35.64
C VAL A 334 10.68 33.37 36.91
N MET A 335 11.50 33.46 37.96
CA MET A 335 11.14 34.19 39.17
C MET A 335 11.00 35.68 38.84
N PRO A 336 9.98 36.39 39.36
CA PRO A 336 9.87 37.83 39.15
C PRO A 336 11.00 38.56 39.86
N ALA A 337 11.61 39.52 39.16
CA ALA A 337 12.66 40.38 39.69
C ALA A 337 12.11 41.25 40.85
N SER A 338 12.86 41.31 41.96
CA SER A 338 12.55 42.13 43.12
C SER A 338 12.56 43.62 42.75
N ALA A 339 11.52 44.35 43.16
CA ALA A 339 11.44 45.79 43.06
C ALA A 339 12.54 46.47 43.89
N THR A 340 13.41 47.23 43.24
CA THR A 340 14.30 48.19 43.89
C THR A 340 13.51 49.43 44.33
N THR A 341 13.55 49.70 45.63
CA THR A 341 13.02 50.88 46.29
C THR A 341 13.83 52.12 45.93
N GLY A 342 13.23 53.07 45.21
CA GLY A 342 13.75 54.43 45.00
C GLY A 342 12.97 55.45 45.84
N HIS A 343 13.66 56.12 46.75
CA HIS A 343 13.13 57.08 47.71
C HIS A 343 12.70 58.41 47.05
N LYS A 344 11.65 59.03 47.62
CA LYS A 344 11.04 60.30 47.22
C LYS A 344 11.94 61.51 47.46
N ALA A 345 11.87 62.51 46.57
CA ALA A 345 11.98 63.93 46.94
C ALA A 345 10.97 64.77 46.13
N LYS A 346 10.34 65.73 46.81
CA LYS A 346 9.18 66.55 46.41
C LYS A 346 9.61 67.91 45.77
N PRO A 347 8.68 68.74 45.25
CA PRO A 347 8.86 69.61 44.08
C PRO A 347 8.97 71.11 44.37
N ALA A 348 9.35 71.92 43.36
CA ALA A 348 8.96 73.33 43.27
C ALA A 348 8.93 73.90 41.82
N GLN A 349 7.72 74.32 41.43
CA GLN A 349 7.28 75.50 40.66
C GLN A 349 7.98 76.04 39.38
N LYS A 350 7.17 76.04 38.31
CA LYS A 350 6.92 77.05 37.25
C LYS A 350 7.93 78.18 37.00
N ALA A 351 8.36 78.32 35.73
CA ALA A 351 8.33 79.60 35.02
C ALA A 351 8.33 79.40 33.48
N THR A 352 7.43 80.13 32.84
CA THR A 352 7.26 80.34 31.39
C THR A 352 8.29 81.30 30.79
N LYS A 353 8.76 81.06 29.55
CA LYS A 353 9.18 82.04 28.51
C LYS A 353 9.59 81.23 27.27
N LYS A 354 8.97 81.28 26.08
CA LYS A 354 8.72 82.35 25.07
C LYS A 354 9.99 82.77 24.28
N LYS A 355 10.01 82.36 23.00
CA LYS A 355 10.53 82.98 21.75
C LYS A 355 12.03 83.27 21.52
N GLY A 356 12.42 83.10 20.25
CA GLY A 356 13.56 83.67 19.51
C GLY A 356 14.69 82.66 19.32
N ASP A 357 15.22 82.34 18.14
CA ASP A 357 15.01 82.75 16.74
C ASP A 357 15.21 81.52 15.83
#